data_AF-A0A951LFM5-F1
#
_entry.id   AF-A0A951LFM5-F1
#
_cell.length_a   1.000
_cell.length_b   1.000
_cell.length_c   1.000
_cell.angle_alpha   90.00
_cell.angle_beta   90.00
_cell.angle_gamma   90.00
#
_symmetry.space_group_name_H-M   'P 1'
#
loop_
_entity.id
_entity.type
_entity.pdbx_description
1 polymer ?
#
loop_
_entity_poly.entity_id
_entity_poly.type
_entity_poly.pdbx_seq_one_letter_code
_entity_poly.pdbx_strand_id
1 'polypeptide(L)'
;MITTIADLLEEFRLKETEVLNAQNVVHGPTIGSMYEGLTKHVLRKSIFEGMDLRVTSGFIEDSEGHLSDQMDCLLVRGPGKIIPYTDNHVYQVSNVIAVVEVKKNLYSKDLIEADQNIYSVNNIRDYSAFHFESFERQYELIVQETLPARDKVTSLPLWKHLLYASLLVENILPVRIVLGYHGFTTEKKFRESFVGYLKNNLNTYGFGPTRFPNLIVCNKYSLIKLNGLPYASPLQHDNYWNMYGSYSGNPMVLVLELIWSRLAYKHGLPVSVFGEDMKLEVIKPLIKAKGINHNGQNGWDYGYIDLTKQELASVSETDNWEPAFLTEAQAAIYADLLRANLPYDNEAINDKFLAKYGLPVEQVVEELRRLGLAAVDNGEIVPLTKRGKLALLRDKQQWVAGEDSNGRFQNWVNNYLEQNTDQSSDVS
;
A
#
# COMPACT_ATOMS: atom_id res chain seq x y z
N MET A 1 -25.36 -0.38 -1.38
CA MET A 1 -25.61 -1.51 -2.31
C MET A 1 -24.38 -2.39 -2.23
N ILE A 2 -24.53 -3.69 -1.95
CA ILE A 2 -23.38 -4.60 -1.84
C ILE A 2 -22.95 -4.96 -3.26
N THR A 3 -21.77 -4.49 -3.67
CA THR A 3 -21.21 -4.75 -5.00
C THR A 3 -19.90 -5.53 -4.95
N THR A 4 -19.23 -5.53 -3.80
CA THR A 4 -17.96 -6.23 -3.58
C THR A 4 -17.99 -7.07 -2.29
N ILE A 5 -17.00 -7.96 -2.13
CA ILE A 5 -16.80 -8.69 -0.87
C ILE A 5 -16.52 -7.72 0.28
N ALA A 6 -15.78 -6.64 0.02
CA ALA A 6 -15.52 -5.61 1.02
C ALA A 6 -16.81 -4.93 1.51
N ASP A 7 -17.76 -4.65 0.61
CA ASP A 7 -19.08 -4.10 0.98
C ASP A 7 -19.84 -5.07 1.88
N LEU A 8 -19.83 -6.36 1.54
CA LEU A 8 -20.50 -7.39 2.33
C LEU A 8 -19.89 -7.50 3.74
N LEU A 9 -18.56 -7.51 3.84
CA LEU A 9 -17.86 -7.58 5.12
C LEU A 9 -18.09 -6.33 5.97
N GLU A 10 -18.18 -5.16 5.35
CA GLU A 10 -18.45 -3.91 6.07
C GLU A 10 -19.88 -3.86 6.59
N GLU A 11 -20.88 -4.20 5.78
CA GLU A 11 -22.27 -4.30 6.23
C GLU A 11 -22.42 -5.32 7.37
N PHE A 12 -21.75 -6.47 7.25
CA PHE A 12 -21.71 -7.47 8.30
C PHE A 12 -21.04 -6.92 9.58
N ARG A 13 -19.88 -6.26 9.47
CA ARG A 13 -19.17 -5.65 10.60
C ARG A 13 -20.03 -4.61 11.30
N LEU A 14 -20.69 -3.74 10.54
CA LEU A 14 -21.60 -2.72 11.07
C LEU A 14 -22.76 -3.36 11.82
N LYS A 15 -23.41 -4.36 11.23
CA LYS A 15 -24.54 -5.05 11.85
C LYS A 15 -24.18 -5.74 13.15
N GLU A 16 -23.07 -6.48 13.18
CA GLU A 16 -22.61 -7.13 14.40
C GLU A 16 -22.17 -6.12 15.45
N THR A 17 -21.59 -4.98 15.04
CA THR A 17 -21.23 -3.90 15.97
C THR A 17 -22.47 -3.32 16.67
N GLU A 18 -23.60 -3.19 15.97
CA GLU A 18 -24.88 -2.80 16.59
C GLU A 18 -25.32 -3.82 17.66
N VAL A 19 -25.20 -5.12 17.36
CA VAL A 19 -25.53 -6.19 18.30
C VAL A 19 -24.66 -6.13 19.54
N LEU A 20 -23.35 -5.89 19.40
CA LEU A 20 -22.43 -5.74 20.52
C LEU A 20 -22.74 -4.48 21.34
N ASN A 21 -23.10 -3.37 20.70
CA ASN A 21 -23.45 -2.12 21.36
C ASN A 21 -24.77 -2.20 22.14
N ALA A 22 -25.69 -3.06 21.73
CA ALA A 22 -26.95 -3.30 22.43
C ALA A 22 -26.79 -4.16 23.70
N GLN A 23 -25.62 -4.77 23.92
CA GLN A 23 -25.35 -5.56 25.12
C GLN A 23 -25.12 -4.65 26.34
N ASN A 24 -25.76 -4.97 27.46
CA ASN A 24 -25.57 -4.28 28.75
C ASN A 24 -24.30 -4.76 29.50
N VAL A 25 -23.19 -4.98 28.79
CA VAL A 25 -21.91 -5.41 29.38
C VAL A 25 -21.09 -4.17 29.72
N VAL A 26 -20.68 -4.03 30.99
CA VAL A 26 -19.88 -2.90 31.48
C VAL A 26 -18.43 -3.27 31.82
N HIS A 27 -18.10 -4.57 31.85
CA HIS A 27 -16.77 -5.05 32.20
C HIS A 27 -15.80 -4.85 31.02
N GLY A 28 -14.84 -3.93 31.15
CA GLY A 28 -13.90 -3.52 30.10
C GLY A 28 -13.23 -4.68 29.36
N PRO A 29 -12.58 -5.64 30.05
CA PRO A 29 -11.95 -6.80 29.40
C PRO A 29 -12.93 -7.64 28.58
N THR A 30 -14.15 -7.85 29.08
CA THR A 30 -15.19 -8.61 28.34
C THR A 30 -15.61 -7.87 27.08
N ILE A 31 -15.75 -6.54 27.15
CA ILE A 31 -16.01 -5.70 25.98
C ILE A 31 -14.87 -5.85 24.96
N GLY A 32 -13.61 -5.79 25.40
CA GLY A 32 -12.44 -6.02 24.54
C GLY A 32 -12.56 -7.35 23.79
N SER A 33 -12.74 -8.46 24.52
CA SER A 33 -12.88 -9.79 23.94
C SER A 33 -14.07 -9.94 22.96
N MET A 34 -15.17 -9.22 23.17
CA MET A 34 -16.30 -9.20 22.23
C MET A 34 -15.88 -8.61 20.87
N TYR A 35 -15.19 -7.47 20.87
CA TYR A 35 -14.73 -6.82 19.64
C TYR A 35 -13.59 -7.59 18.97
N GLU A 36 -12.67 -8.17 19.74
CA GLU A 36 -11.65 -9.09 19.23
C GLU A 36 -12.29 -10.32 18.57
N GLY A 37 -13.31 -10.89 19.22
CA GLY A 37 -14.09 -12.02 18.71
C GLY A 37 -14.76 -11.71 17.38
N LEU A 38 -15.38 -10.52 17.27
CA LEU A 38 -15.97 -10.04 16.03
C LEU A 38 -14.90 -9.87 14.93
N THR A 39 -13.78 -9.22 15.23
CA THR A 39 -12.67 -9.05 14.27
C THR A 39 -12.19 -10.40 13.73
N LYS A 40 -11.97 -11.37 14.63
CA LYS A 40 -11.57 -12.73 14.24
C LYS A 40 -12.64 -13.41 13.39
N HIS A 41 -13.92 -13.20 13.70
CA HIS A 41 -15.03 -13.77 12.94
C HIS A 41 -15.14 -13.19 11.53
N VAL A 42 -15.01 -11.87 11.38
CA VAL A 42 -14.98 -11.19 10.06
C VAL A 42 -13.81 -11.70 9.22
N LEU A 43 -12.60 -11.73 9.78
CA LEU A 43 -11.41 -12.19 9.05
C LEU A 43 -11.48 -13.66 8.65
N ARG A 44 -12.06 -14.55 9.48
CA ARG A 44 -12.26 -15.96 9.09
C ARG A 44 -13.18 -16.13 7.88
N LYS A 45 -14.06 -15.18 7.63
CA LYS A 45 -14.93 -15.18 6.45
C LYS A 45 -14.25 -14.62 5.20
N SER A 46 -13.08 -13.99 5.34
CA SER A 46 -12.35 -13.37 4.22
C SER A 46 -11.08 -14.13 3.79
N ILE A 47 -10.71 -15.21 4.49
CA ILE A 47 -9.57 -16.05 4.12
C ILE A 47 -9.93 -17.07 3.03
N PHE A 48 -8.94 -17.44 2.22
CA PHE A 48 -9.10 -18.41 1.14
C PHE A 48 -8.93 -19.84 1.64
N GLU A 49 -9.86 -20.72 1.25
CA GLU A 49 -9.73 -22.15 1.46
C GLU A 49 -8.53 -22.72 0.68
N GLY A 50 -7.92 -23.79 1.21
CA GLY A 50 -6.78 -24.46 0.57
C GLY A 50 -5.41 -23.79 0.80
N MET A 51 -5.35 -22.61 1.44
CA MET A 51 -4.08 -21.93 1.75
C MET A 51 -3.52 -22.23 3.16
N ASP A 52 -4.21 -23.05 3.96
CA ASP A 52 -3.91 -23.33 5.38
C ASP A 52 -3.77 -22.03 6.22
N LEU A 53 -4.68 -21.09 5.96
CA LEU A 53 -4.78 -19.82 6.69
C LEU A 53 -5.61 -20.01 7.96
N ARG A 54 -5.19 -19.34 9.04
CA ARG A 54 -5.85 -19.40 10.35
C ARG A 54 -5.91 -18.02 10.96
N VAL A 55 -6.98 -17.80 11.74
CA VAL A 55 -7.19 -16.56 12.51
C VAL A 55 -7.26 -16.91 13.99
N THR A 56 -6.32 -16.38 14.77
CA THR A 56 -6.07 -16.76 16.17
C THR A 56 -5.62 -15.55 16.99
N SER A 57 -5.43 -15.73 18.30
CA SER A 57 -4.70 -14.81 19.17
C SER A 57 -3.39 -15.46 19.61
N GLY A 58 -2.39 -14.68 20.02
CA GLY A 58 -1.12 -15.23 20.46
C GLY A 58 0.08 -14.32 20.35
N PHE A 59 1.26 -14.93 20.27
CA PHE A 59 2.55 -14.26 20.22
C PHE A 59 3.27 -14.57 18.92
N ILE A 60 4.21 -13.70 18.55
CA ILE A 60 5.08 -13.88 17.40
C ILE A 60 6.50 -14.07 17.91
N GLU A 61 7.20 -15.08 17.39
CA GLU A 61 8.61 -15.33 17.67
C GLU A 61 9.47 -15.10 16.41
N ASP A 62 10.69 -14.61 16.60
CA ASP A 62 11.70 -14.58 15.54
C ASP A 62 12.55 -15.87 15.55
N SER A 63 13.50 -15.96 14.62
CA SER A 63 14.43 -17.09 14.52
C SER A 63 15.38 -17.21 15.72
N GLU A 64 15.52 -16.17 16.54
CA GLU A 64 16.36 -16.13 17.74
C GLU A 64 15.56 -16.44 19.02
N GLY A 65 14.22 -16.57 18.91
CA GLY A 65 13.33 -16.88 20.02
C GLY A 65 12.86 -15.66 20.81
N HIS A 66 13.09 -14.44 20.33
CA HIS A 66 12.48 -13.25 20.92
C HIS A 66 10.98 -13.24 20.65
N LEU A 67 10.19 -12.81 21.64
CA LEU A 67 8.73 -12.77 21.56
C LEU A 67 8.22 -11.33 21.47
N SER A 68 7.17 -11.13 20.66
CA SER A 68 6.33 -9.93 20.71
C SER A 68 5.51 -9.86 21.99
N ASP A 69 4.80 -8.75 22.20
CA ASP A 69 3.66 -8.74 23.12
C ASP A 69 2.54 -9.64 22.57
N GLN A 70 1.53 -9.94 23.42
CA GLN A 70 0.36 -10.69 22.99
C GLN A 70 -0.46 -9.87 22.00
N MET A 71 -0.79 -10.46 20.85
CA MET A 71 -1.61 -9.85 19.81
C MET A 71 -3.05 -10.37 19.86
N ASP A 72 -3.99 -9.43 19.77
CA ASP A 72 -5.43 -9.69 19.80
C ASP A 72 -5.87 -10.62 18.67
N CYS A 73 -5.36 -10.37 17.47
CA CYS A 73 -5.70 -11.12 16.28
C CYS A 73 -4.50 -11.26 15.34
N LEU A 74 -4.18 -12.50 14.99
CA LEU A 74 -3.15 -12.90 14.05
C LEU A 74 -3.81 -13.61 12.87
N LEU A 75 -3.48 -13.19 11.65
CA LEU A 75 -3.69 -13.98 10.44
C LEU A 75 -2.37 -14.68 10.10
N VAL A 76 -2.40 -16.00 10.10
CA VAL A 76 -1.21 -16.85 9.99
C VAL A 76 -1.41 -17.96 8.98
N ARG A 77 -0.30 -18.54 8.53
CA ARG A 77 -0.28 -19.75 7.71
C ARG A 77 0.28 -20.92 8.52
N GLY A 78 -0.36 -22.07 8.42
CA GLY A 78 0.10 -23.28 9.10
C GLY A 78 -0.29 -23.36 10.58
N PRO A 79 0.07 -24.47 11.25
CA PRO A 79 -0.15 -24.63 12.68
C PRO A 79 0.86 -23.81 13.50
N GLY A 80 0.39 -23.28 14.64
CA GLY A 80 1.24 -22.65 15.66
C GLY A 80 1.51 -23.58 16.84
N LYS A 81 2.45 -23.20 17.69
CA LYS A 81 2.72 -23.88 18.96
C LYS A 81 1.67 -23.46 19.99
N ILE A 82 0.83 -24.39 20.42
CA ILE A 82 -0.18 -24.14 21.45
C ILE A 82 0.50 -23.79 22.78
N ILE A 83 0.02 -22.74 23.44
CA ILE A 83 0.42 -22.42 24.82
C ILE A 83 -0.45 -23.25 25.76
N PRO A 84 0.15 -24.10 26.63
CA PRO A 84 -0.61 -25.00 27.50
C PRO A 84 -1.69 -24.27 28.31
N TYR A 85 -2.89 -24.86 28.35
CA TYR A 85 -4.06 -24.36 29.11
C TYR A 85 -4.60 -22.99 28.64
N THR A 86 -4.34 -22.61 27.39
CA THR A 86 -4.91 -21.40 26.77
C THR A 86 -5.32 -21.67 25.33
N ASP A 87 -6.09 -20.76 24.73
CA ASP A 87 -6.39 -20.75 23.29
C ASP A 87 -5.31 -20.01 22.47
N ASN A 88 -4.25 -19.51 23.13
CA ASN A 88 -3.19 -18.75 22.50
C ASN A 88 -2.12 -19.67 21.89
N HIS A 89 -1.47 -19.14 20.87
CA HIS A 89 -0.44 -19.83 20.13
C HIS A 89 0.81 -18.97 19.98
N VAL A 90 1.94 -19.60 19.70
CA VAL A 90 3.17 -18.92 19.27
C VAL A 90 3.44 -19.28 17.81
N TYR A 91 3.72 -18.27 16.99
CA TYR A 91 4.04 -18.42 15.57
C TYR A 91 5.37 -17.77 15.23
N GLN A 92 6.18 -18.45 14.41
CA GLN A 92 7.32 -17.84 13.74
C GLN A 92 6.84 -16.68 12.85
N VAL A 93 7.53 -15.54 12.89
CA VAL A 93 7.14 -14.33 12.16
C VAL A 93 7.02 -14.55 10.65
N SER A 94 7.81 -15.46 10.08
CA SER A 94 7.72 -15.86 8.67
C SER A 94 6.39 -16.51 8.27
N ASN A 95 5.63 -17.03 9.25
CA ASN A 95 4.28 -17.59 9.06
C ASN A 95 3.16 -16.59 9.37
N VAL A 96 3.48 -15.36 9.79
CA VAL A 96 2.49 -14.33 10.12
C VAL A 96 2.26 -13.44 8.90
N ILE A 97 1.00 -13.39 8.42
CA ILE A 97 0.59 -12.54 7.30
C ILE A 97 0.27 -11.13 7.81
N ALA A 98 -0.56 -11.07 8.86
CA ALA A 98 -1.04 -9.83 9.42
C ALA A 98 -1.27 -9.92 10.93
N VAL A 99 -1.11 -8.80 11.61
CA VAL A 99 -1.42 -8.58 13.01
C VAL A 99 -2.46 -7.47 13.11
N VAL A 100 -3.47 -7.67 13.96
CA VAL A 100 -4.56 -6.70 14.15
C VAL A 100 -4.72 -6.43 15.64
N GLU A 101 -4.42 -5.20 16.05
CA GLU A 101 -4.75 -4.65 17.36
C GLU A 101 -6.19 -4.10 17.33
N VAL A 102 -7.02 -4.48 18.29
CA VAL A 102 -8.45 -4.17 18.28
C VAL A 102 -8.79 -3.21 19.41
N LYS A 103 -9.45 -2.10 19.07
CA LYS A 103 -9.99 -1.14 20.06
C LYS A 103 -11.48 -0.93 19.82
N LYS A 104 -12.28 -0.94 20.90
CA LYS A 104 -13.67 -0.50 20.82
C LYS A 104 -13.74 0.96 20.38
N ASN A 105 -13.03 1.83 21.10
CA ASN A 105 -12.94 3.26 20.81
C ASN A 105 -11.48 3.58 20.48
N LEU A 106 -11.24 4.29 19.39
CA LEU A 106 -9.90 4.74 19.00
C LEU A 106 -9.84 6.28 19.02
N TYR A 107 -9.56 6.83 20.21
CA TYR A 107 -9.22 8.25 20.38
C TYR A 107 -7.70 8.43 20.55
N SER A 108 -7.25 9.66 20.79
CA SER A 108 -5.80 9.98 20.81
C SER A 108 -4.99 9.13 21.78
N LYS A 109 -5.55 8.78 22.95
CA LYS A 109 -4.88 7.92 23.93
C LYS A 109 -4.78 6.48 23.43
N ASP A 110 -5.88 5.95 22.90
CA ASP A 110 -5.96 4.58 22.40
C ASP A 110 -5.05 4.38 21.16
N LEU A 111 -4.89 5.42 20.34
CA LEU A 111 -3.95 5.44 19.21
C LEU A 111 -2.50 5.23 19.67
N ILE A 112 -2.10 5.87 20.78
CA ILE A 112 -0.76 5.72 21.36
C ILE A 112 -0.57 4.30 21.89
N GLU A 113 -1.54 3.80 22.66
CA GLU A 113 -1.48 2.44 23.22
C GLU A 113 -1.44 1.38 22.11
N ALA A 114 -2.25 1.54 21.07
CA ALA A 114 -2.26 0.62 19.93
C ALA A 114 -0.92 0.64 19.15
N ASP A 115 -0.33 1.82 18.94
CA ASP A 115 1.01 1.92 18.32
C ASP A 115 2.07 1.23 19.19
N GLN A 116 2.04 1.41 20.51
CA GLN A 116 2.99 0.78 21.43
C GLN A 116 2.92 -0.75 21.38
N ASN A 117 1.71 -1.32 21.40
CA ASN A 117 1.51 -2.78 21.30
C ASN A 117 2.03 -3.32 19.97
N ILE A 118 1.66 -2.68 18.85
CA ILE A 118 2.11 -3.08 17.52
C ILE A 118 3.62 -2.90 17.35
N TYR A 119 4.23 -1.92 18.02
CA TYR A 119 5.67 -1.67 17.91
C TYR A 119 6.50 -2.87 18.40
N SER A 120 5.98 -3.68 19.33
CA SER A 120 6.67 -4.91 19.76
C SER A 120 6.98 -5.84 18.57
N VAL A 121 6.10 -5.89 17.56
CA VAL A 121 6.28 -6.67 16.33
C VAL A 121 7.44 -6.15 15.48
N ASN A 122 7.80 -4.87 15.57
CA ASN A 122 8.90 -4.29 14.80
C ASN A 122 10.27 -4.79 15.25
N ASN A 123 10.34 -5.33 16.47
CA ASN A 123 11.54 -5.93 17.05
C ASN A 123 11.67 -7.41 16.66
N ILE A 124 10.62 -8.04 16.14
CA ILE A 124 10.60 -9.44 15.74
C ILE A 124 10.83 -9.52 14.24
N ARG A 125 12.07 -9.80 13.82
CA ARG A 125 12.48 -9.78 12.41
C ARG A 125 13.10 -11.10 11.99
N ASP A 126 12.66 -11.61 10.85
CA ASP A 126 13.26 -12.76 10.21
C ASP A 126 13.46 -12.46 8.73
N TYR A 127 14.73 -12.39 8.30
CA TYR A 127 15.07 -12.13 6.90
C TYR A 127 14.61 -13.25 5.95
N SER A 128 14.27 -14.44 6.46
CA SER A 128 13.65 -15.49 5.64
C SER A 128 12.27 -15.08 5.10
N ALA A 129 11.61 -14.11 5.75
CA ALA A 129 10.33 -13.57 5.33
C ALA A 129 10.44 -12.52 4.20
N PHE A 130 11.66 -12.19 3.76
CA PHE A 130 11.90 -11.24 2.67
C PHE A 130 11.42 -11.79 1.31
N HIS A 131 10.78 -10.93 0.52
CA HIS A 131 10.32 -11.25 -0.82
C HIS A 131 10.84 -10.21 -1.83
N PHE A 132 11.86 -10.60 -2.60
CA PHE A 132 12.60 -9.71 -3.50
C PHE A 132 11.69 -9.01 -4.52
N GLU A 133 10.85 -9.76 -5.23
CA GLU A 133 9.98 -9.20 -6.27
C GLU A 133 8.99 -8.16 -5.71
N SER A 134 8.54 -8.34 -4.47
CA SER A 134 7.68 -7.36 -3.81
C SER A 134 8.48 -6.12 -3.43
N PHE A 135 9.69 -6.30 -2.91
CA PHE A 135 10.56 -5.20 -2.51
C PHE A 135 11.00 -4.32 -3.69
N GLU A 136 11.41 -4.96 -4.79
CA GLU A 136 11.71 -4.32 -6.05
C GLU A 136 10.52 -3.49 -6.54
N ARG A 137 9.32 -4.09 -6.59
CA ARG A 137 8.11 -3.38 -7.02
C ARG A 137 7.77 -2.19 -6.13
N GLN A 138 7.89 -2.33 -4.81
CA GLN A 138 7.66 -1.23 -3.86
C GLN A 138 8.62 -0.07 -4.14
N TYR A 139 9.89 -0.37 -4.38
CA TYR A 139 10.91 0.64 -4.69
C TYR A 139 10.60 1.35 -6.00
N GLU A 140 10.34 0.62 -7.09
CA GLU A 140 10.06 1.18 -8.40
C GLU A 140 8.82 2.09 -8.40
N LEU A 141 7.73 1.66 -7.75
CA LEU A 141 6.50 2.43 -7.66
C LEU A 141 6.66 3.77 -6.93
N ILE A 142 7.57 3.83 -5.96
CA ILE A 142 7.77 5.03 -5.13
C ILE A 142 8.88 5.90 -5.72
N VAL A 143 10.02 5.30 -6.05
CA VAL A 143 11.23 6.02 -6.48
C VAL A 143 11.21 6.36 -7.96
N GLN A 144 10.48 5.58 -8.77
CA GLN A 144 10.45 5.72 -10.23
C GLN A 144 11.85 5.55 -10.84
N GLU A 145 12.57 4.56 -10.31
CA GLU A 145 13.90 4.11 -10.70
C GLU A 145 13.99 2.60 -10.48
N THR A 146 14.90 1.91 -11.16
CA THR A 146 15.16 0.49 -10.87
C THR A 146 15.77 0.31 -9.49
N LEU A 147 15.53 -0.85 -8.89
CA LEU A 147 16.13 -1.18 -7.61
C LEU A 147 17.67 -1.22 -7.73
N PRO A 148 18.41 -0.47 -6.91
CA PRO A 148 19.87 -0.43 -7.02
C PRO A 148 20.49 -1.77 -6.63
N ALA A 149 21.55 -2.15 -7.34
CA ALA A 149 22.39 -3.28 -6.98
C ALA A 149 22.92 -3.14 -5.53
N ARG A 150 23.05 -4.27 -4.82
CA ARG A 150 23.36 -4.29 -3.39
C ARG A 150 24.65 -3.55 -3.02
N ASP A 151 25.68 -3.67 -3.85
CA ASP A 151 26.98 -3.01 -3.70
C ASP A 151 26.90 -1.49 -3.90
N LYS A 152 25.89 -1.00 -4.60
CA LYS A 152 25.64 0.43 -4.82
C LYS A 152 24.81 1.08 -3.71
N VAL A 153 24.17 0.32 -2.81
CA VAL A 153 23.27 0.86 -1.77
C VAL A 153 23.97 1.84 -0.83
N THR A 154 25.24 1.62 -0.51
CA THR A 154 26.03 2.51 0.36
C THR A 154 26.40 3.83 -0.30
N SER A 155 26.28 3.94 -1.62
CA SER A 155 26.55 5.16 -2.39
C SER A 155 25.30 6.03 -2.60
N LEU A 156 24.12 5.54 -2.21
CA LEU A 156 22.88 6.28 -2.36
C LEU A 156 22.88 7.56 -1.51
N PRO A 157 22.25 8.65 -1.97
CA PRO A 157 22.01 9.81 -1.12
C PRO A 157 21.20 9.40 0.10
N LEU A 158 21.46 10.04 1.25
CA LEU A 158 20.92 9.62 2.55
C LEU A 158 19.40 9.40 2.55
N TRP A 159 18.64 10.30 1.92
CA TRP A 159 17.18 10.19 1.84
C TRP A 159 16.73 8.90 1.16
N LYS A 160 17.44 8.48 0.10
CA LYS A 160 17.15 7.30 -0.71
C LYS A 160 17.60 6.03 0.03
N HIS A 161 18.74 6.10 0.72
CA HIS A 161 19.23 5.02 1.58
C HIS A 161 18.24 4.71 2.72
N LEU A 162 17.75 5.75 3.42
CA LEU A 162 16.77 5.57 4.50
C LEU A 162 15.41 5.07 3.99
N LEU A 163 14.97 5.52 2.82
CA LEU A 163 13.78 4.98 2.15
C LEU A 163 13.96 3.50 1.80
N TYR A 164 15.06 3.13 1.15
CA TYR A 164 15.40 1.74 0.83
C TYR A 164 15.36 0.85 2.08
N ALA A 165 16.03 1.26 3.14
CA ALA A 165 16.07 0.52 4.41
C ALA A 165 14.67 0.39 5.03
N SER A 166 13.82 1.41 4.91
CA SER A 166 12.45 1.37 5.42
C SER A 166 11.59 0.38 4.64
N LEU A 167 11.66 0.42 3.31
CA LEU A 167 10.92 -0.52 2.46
C LEU A 167 11.37 -1.97 2.69
N LEU A 168 12.67 -2.20 2.93
CA LEU A 168 13.20 -3.51 3.27
C LEU A 168 12.57 -4.06 4.57
N VAL A 169 12.51 -3.22 5.61
CA VAL A 169 11.87 -3.59 6.88
C VAL A 169 10.38 -3.85 6.71
N GLU A 170 9.66 -2.99 5.97
CA GLU A 170 8.23 -3.19 5.66
C GLU A 170 7.95 -4.47 4.87
N ASN A 171 8.89 -4.90 4.03
CA ASN A 171 8.77 -6.12 3.25
C ASN A 171 8.88 -7.38 4.14
N ILE A 172 9.71 -7.33 5.17
CA ILE A 172 9.93 -8.43 6.12
C ILE A 172 8.79 -8.52 7.15
N LEU A 173 8.38 -7.38 7.73
CA LEU A 173 7.36 -7.36 8.76
C LEU A 173 5.98 -7.81 8.25
N PRO A 174 5.15 -8.44 9.11
CA PRO A 174 3.75 -8.70 8.79
C PRO A 174 2.98 -7.39 8.59
N VAL A 175 1.83 -7.47 7.92
CA VAL A 175 0.92 -6.32 7.81
C VAL A 175 0.40 -5.96 9.20
N ARG A 176 0.59 -4.72 9.63
CA ARG A 176 0.17 -4.24 10.96
C ARG A 176 -1.06 -3.36 10.84
N ILE A 177 -2.15 -3.75 11.51
CA ILE A 177 -3.45 -3.06 11.43
C ILE A 177 -3.90 -2.68 12.84
N VAL A 178 -4.32 -1.44 13.03
CA VAL A 178 -5.12 -1.03 14.19
C VAL A 178 -6.57 -0.89 13.75
N LEU A 179 -7.48 -1.59 14.41
CA LEU A 179 -8.91 -1.57 14.09
C LEU A 179 -9.73 -0.99 15.26
N GLY A 180 -10.11 0.28 15.11
CA GLY A 180 -11.01 1.00 15.99
C GLY A 180 -12.45 0.98 15.48
N TYR A 181 -13.36 0.34 16.20
CA TYR A 181 -14.77 0.26 15.79
C TYR A 181 -15.51 1.60 15.90
N HIS A 182 -15.14 2.40 16.90
CA HIS A 182 -15.63 3.75 17.15
C HIS A 182 -14.47 4.73 17.31
N GLY A 183 -14.75 6.03 17.35
CA GLY A 183 -13.73 7.04 17.64
C GLY A 183 -14.07 8.40 17.06
N PHE A 184 -13.14 8.98 16.30
CA PHE A 184 -13.29 10.29 15.70
C PHE A 184 -14.47 10.35 14.72
N THR A 185 -15.26 11.43 14.82
CA THR A 185 -16.46 11.64 14.00
C THR A 185 -16.20 12.32 12.66
N THR A 186 -14.98 12.80 12.42
CA THR A 186 -14.59 13.44 11.16
C THR A 186 -13.16 13.07 10.79
N GLU A 187 -12.89 12.90 9.49
CA GLU A 187 -11.55 12.66 8.95
C GLU A 187 -10.53 13.70 9.43
N LYS A 188 -10.89 15.00 9.44
CA LYS A 188 -10.02 16.09 9.90
C LYS A 188 -9.49 15.88 11.32
N LYS A 189 -10.39 15.60 12.29
CA LYS A 189 -10.01 15.36 13.69
C LYS A 189 -9.10 14.14 13.85
N PHE A 190 -9.33 13.11 13.05
CA PHE A 190 -8.49 11.92 13.06
C PHE A 190 -7.08 12.22 12.54
N ARG A 191 -6.98 12.94 11.41
CA ARG A 191 -5.71 13.45 10.87
C ARG A 191 -4.96 14.33 11.88
N GLU A 192 -5.65 15.29 12.51
CA GLU A 192 -5.08 16.17 13.53
C GLU A 192 -4.54 15.41 14.74
N SER A 193 -5.27 14.41 15.22
CA SER A 193 -4.83 13.55 16.33
C SER A 193 -3.54 12.79 15.99
N PHE A 194 -3.48 12.18 14.79
CA PHE A 194 -2.29 11.47 14.33
C PHE A 194 -1.08 12.41 14.13
N VAL A 195 -1.30 13.60 13.56
CA VAL A 195 -0.25 14.63 13.44
C VAL A 195 0.22 15.11 14.81
N GLY A 196 -0.70 15.29 15.76
CA GLY A 196 -0.36 15.63 17.14
C GLY A 196 0.49 14.56 17.81
N TYR A 197 0.14 13.29 17.60
CA TYR A 197 0.93 12.15 18.06
C TYR A 197 2.35 12.15 17.47
N LEU A 198 2.50 12.37 16.17
CA LEU A 198 3.81 12.47 15.52
C LEU A 198 4.64 13.65 16.08
N LYS A 199 4.02 14.84 16.23
CA LYS A 199 4.68 16.04 16.76
C LYS A 199 5.24 15.82 18.17
N ASN A 200 4.49 15.13 19.02
CA ASN A 200 4.88 14.84 20.40
C ASN A 200 6.04 13.82 20.50
N ASN A 201 6.40 13.16 19.40
CA ASN A 201 7.46 12.16 19.35
C ASN A 201 8.61 12.53 18.39
N LEU A 202 8.65 13.77 17.91
CA LEU A 202 9.79 14.26 17.13
C LEU A 202 11.09 14.15 17.95
N ASN A 203 12.20 13.88 17.26
CA ASN A 203 13.51 13.64 17.87
C ASN A 203 13.57 12.45 18.84
N THR A 204 12.60 11.54 18.78
CA THR A 204 12.64 10.26 19.53
C THR A 204 13.31 9.19 18.68
N TYR A 205 14.30 8.49 19.25
CA TYR A 205 14.98 7.39 18.57
C TYR A 205 13.98 6.28 18.20
N GLY A 206 14.13 5.73 16.99
CA GLY A 206 13.24 4.67 16.48
C GLY A 206 11.89 5.16 15.95
N PHE A 207 11.61 6.47 15.96
CA PHE A 207 10.36 7.05 15.46
C PHE A 207 10.39 7.35 13.95
N GLY A 208 10.78 6.34 13.17
CA GLY A 208 10.81 6.37 11.70
C GLY A 208 9.52 5.87 11.03
N PRO A 209 9.38 5.96 9.70
CA PRO A 209 8.21 5.46 8.96
C PRO A 209 7.86 4.00 9.22
N THR A 210 8.87 3.18 9.53
CA THR A 210 8.68 1.76 9.87
C THR A 210 7.97 1.55 11.19
N ARG A 211 7.94 2.55 12.08
CA ARG A 211 7.27 2.47 13.38
C ARG A 211 5.77 2.27 13.20
N PHE A 212 5.16 3.15 12.40
CA PHE A 212 3.72 3.22 12.26
C PHE A 212 3.16 1.93 11.64
N PRO A 213 1.92 1.56 11.97
CA PRO A 213 1.24 0.44 11.33
C PRO A 213 1.08 0.65 9.82
N ASN A 214 0.62 -0.37 9.10
CA ASN A 214 0.26 -0.25 7.69
C ASN A 214 -1.11 0.40 7.52
N LEU A 215 -2.04 0.13 8.44
CA LEU A 215 -3.41 0.67 8.43
C LEU A 215 -3.88 1.00 9.85
N ILE A 216 -4.58 2.12 10.00
CA ILE A 216 -5.30 2.51 11.20
C ILE A 216 -6.73 2.84 10.80
N VAL A 217 -7.68 2.01 11.20
CA VAL A 217 -9.11 2.23 10.99
C VAL A 217 -9.70 2.86 12.25
N CYS A 218 -10.44 3.95 12.08
CA CYS A 218 -11.19 4.62 13.12
C CYS A 218 -12.61 4.86 12.63
N ASN A 219 -13.55 4.01 13.05
CA ASN A 219 -14.91 3.97 12.52
C ASN A 219 -14.88 3.78 10.98
N LYS A 220 -15.34 4.76 10.20
CA LYS A 220 -15.30 4.74 8.73
C LYS A 220 -14.10 5.44 8.12
N TYR A 221 -13.22 6.03 8.93
CA TYR A 221 -12.03 6.71 8.45
C TYR A 221 -10.81 5.81 8.59
N SER A 222 -9.87 5.93 7.67
CA SER A 222 -8.63 5.17 7.70
C SER A 222 -7.41 6.05 7.49
N LEU A 223 -6.30 5.70 8.12
CA LEU A 223 -4.96 6.16 7.76
C LEU A 223 -4.18 4.98 7.23
N ILE A 224 -3.56 5.12 6.06
CA ILE A 224 -2.86 4.04 5.38
C ILE A 224 -1.47 4.47 4.94
N LYS A 225 -0.52 3.54 5.06
CA LYS A 225 0.86 3.72 4.62
C LYS A 225 0.94 3.53 3.09
N LEU A 226 1.71 4.40 2.44
CA LEU A 226 1.91 4.40 0.99
C LEU A 226 3.27 3.82 0.62
N ASN A 227 3.54 2.59 1.08
CA ASN A 227 4.82 1.89 0.94
C ASN A 227 4.89 0.94 -0.27
N GLY A 228 3.97 1.08 -1.23
CA GLY A 228 3.96 0.32 -2.48
C GLY A 228 3.35 -1.07 -2.38
N LEU A 229 2.69 -1.42 -1.27
CA LEU A 229 2.05 -2.72 -1.09
C LEU A 229 0.72 -2.62 -0.34
N PRO A 230 -0.42 -2.42 -1.04
CA PRO A 230 -0.53 -2.14 -2.48
C PRO A 230 -0.43 -0.65 -2.82
N TYR A 231 -0.72 0.24 -1.86
CA TYR A 231 -0.81 1.66 -2.14
C TYR A 231 0.57 2.31 -2.22
N ALA A 232 0.81 3.03 -3.31
CA ALA A 232 2.04 3.77 -3.56
C ALA A 232 1.75 5.24 -3.80
N SER A 233 2.71 6.09 -3.48
CA SER A 233 2.80 7.45 -4.02
C SER A 233 4.22 7.65 -4.53
N PRO A 234 4.39 8.05 -5.81
CA PRO A 234 5.69 8.48 -6.29
C PRO A 234 6.28 9.59 -5.42
N LEU A 235 7.61 9.63 -5.35
CA LEU A 235 8.36 10.70 -4.71
C LEU A 235 8.00 12.05 -5.32
N GLN A 236 7.93 13.05 -4.45
CA GLN A 236 7.78 14.43 -4.85
C GLN A 236 9.11 14.98 -5.38
N HIS A 237 9.07 16.09 -6.12
CA HIS A 237 10.25 16.70 -6.75
C HIS A 237 11.35 17.10 -5.76
N ASP A 238 10.99 17.34 -4.51
CA ASP A 238 11.88 17.69 -3.39
C ASP A 238 12.42 16.44 -2.64
N ASN A 239 12.21 15.24 -3.18
CA ASN A 239 12.53 13.94 -2.60
C ASN A 239 11.75 13.60 -1.31
N TYR A 240 10.62 14.25 -1.05
CA TYR A 240 9.71 13.78 0.00
C TYR A 240 8.86 12.62 -0.51
N TRP A 241 8.76 11.60 0.33
CA TRP A 241 7.83 10.50 0.17
C TRP A 241 6.53 10.85 0.89
N ASN A 242 5.40 10.85 0.19
CA ASN A 242 4.09 10.86 0.84
C ASN A 242 3.90 9.49 1.51
N MET A 243 4.35 9.34 2.75
CA MET A 243 4.41 8.03 3.42
C MET A 243 3.07 7.55 3.98
N TYR A 244 2.14 8.47 4.22
CA TYR A 244 0.85 8.18 4.84
C TYR A 244 -0.24 9.06 4.24
N GLY A 245 -1.42 8.49 4.06
CA GLY A 245 -2.61 9.20 3.62
C GLY A 245 -3.85 8.79 4.42
N SER A 246 -4.95 9.48 4.17
CA SER A 246 -6.25 9.18 4.77
C SER A 246 -7.29 8.82 3.72
N TYR A 247 -8.25 8.02 4.14
CA TYR A 247 -9.36 7.53 3.34
C TYR A 247 -10.65 7.59 4.15
N SER A 248 -11.76 7.90 3.48
CA SER A 248 -13.06 8.11 4.14
C SER A 248 -14.17 7.15 3.69
N GLY A 249 -13.88 6.23 2.77
CA GLY A 249 -14.80 5.20 2.31
C GLY A 249 -14.69 3.90 3.09
N ASN A 250 -15.14 2.79 2.50
CA ASN A 250 -15.22 1.49 3.16
C ASN A 250 -13.83 0.97 3.63
N PRO A 251 -13.55 0.90 4.95
CA PRO A 251 -12.25 0.49 5.46
C PRO A 251 -11.92 -0.99 5.20
N MET A 252 -12.92 -1.85 5.01
CA MET A 252 -12.69 -3.27 4.72
C MET A 252 -12.02 -3.48 3.37
N VAL A 253 -12.20 -2.56 2.43
CA VAL A 253 -11.46 -2.61 1.16
C VAL A 253 -9.95 -2.54 1.44
N LEU A 254 -9.51 -1.57 2.23
CA LEU A 254 -8.09 -1.41 2.59
C LEU A 254 -7.54 -2.62 3.36
N VAL A 255 -8.35 -3.20 4.26
CA VAL A 255 -7.96 -4.42 5.01
C VAL A 255 -7.72 -5.59 4.06
N LEU A 256 -8.65 -5.84 3.13
CA LEU A 256 -8.51 -6.90 2.14
C LEU A 256 -7.35 -6.64 1.20
N GLU A 257 -7.22 -5.44 0.66
CA GLU A 257 -6.15 -5.06 -0.26
C GLU A 257 -4.76 -5.29 0.34
N LEU A 258 -4.53 -4.91 1.60
CA LEU A 258 -3.27 -5.17 2.30
C LEU A 258 -2.99 -6.66 2.50
N ILE A 259 -3.99 -7.42 2.95
CA ILE A 259 -3.84 -8.86 3.24
C ILE A 259 -3.65 -9.64 1.94
N TRP A 260 -4.51 -9.41 0.94
CA TRP A 260 -4.49 -10.11 -0.34
C TRP A 260 -3.23 -9.78 -1.12
N SER A 261 -2.77 -8.52 -1.11
CA SER A 261 -1.47 -8.18 -1.72
C SER A 261 -0.33 -8.94 -1.07
N ARG A 262 -0.32 -9.04 0.27
CA ARG A 262 0.70 -9.83 0.98
C ARG A 262 0.64 -11.31 0.60
N LEU A 263 -0.55 -11.89 0.51
CA LEU A 263 -0.77 -13.27 0.10
C LEU A 263 -0.39 -13.51 -1.37
N ALA A 264 -0.66 -12.56 -2.26
CA ALA A 264 -0.31 -12.65 -3.69
C ALA A 264 1.21 -12.78 -3.87
N TYR A 265 1.97 -11.88 -3.24
CA TYR A 265 3.43 -11.93 -3.33
C TYR A 265 4.04 -13.11 -2.57
N LYS A 266 3.65 -13.35 -1.30
CA LYS A 266 4.34 -14.37 -0.48
C LYS A 266 3.82 -15.80 -0.69
N HIS A 267 2.60 -15.96 -1.18
CA HIS A 267 1.92 -17.25 -1.19
C HIS A 267 1.22 -17.57 -2.52
N GLY A 268 1.44 -16.76 -3.56
CA GLY A 268 0.94 -17.03 -4.91
C GLY A 268 -0.59 -16.98 -5.03
N LEU A 269 -1.25 -16.16 -4.21
CA LEU A 269 -2.68 -15.91 -4.36
C LEU A 269 -2.96 -15.41 -5.80
N PRO A 270 -3.90 -16.02 -6.54
CA PRO A 270 -4.15 -15.64 -7.93
C PRO A 270 -4.62 -14.20 -8.07
N VAL A 271 -4.11 -13.47 -9.06
CA VAL A 271 -4.50 -12.06 -9.34
C VAL A 271 -6.00 -11.89 -9.63
N SER A 272 -6.70 -12.95 -10.03
CA SER A 272 -8.15 -12.90 -10.31
C SER A 272 -9.00 -12.58 -9.07
N VAL A 273 -8.47 -12.74 -7.86
CA VAL A 273 -9.21 -12.42 -6.62
C VAL A 273 -9.47 -10.92 -6.45
N PHE A 274 -8.67 -10.07 -7.08
CA PHE A 274 -8.84 -8.61 -7.07
C PHE A 274 -9.94 -8.15 -8.05
N GLY A 275 -10.51 -9.07 -8.84
CA GLY A 275 -11.54 -8.74 -9.83
C GLY A 275 -10.98 -7.90 -10.98
N GLU A 276 -11.83 -7.03 -11.55
CA GLU A 276 -11.41 -6.13 -12.64
C GLU A 276 -10.57 -4.96 -12.16
N ASP A 277 -10.73 -4.57 -10.88
CA ASP A 277 -9.87 -3.59 -10.21
C ASP A 277 -9.86 -2.20 -10.92
N MET A 278 -11.04 -1.83 -11.43
CA MET A 278 -11.26 -0.63 -12.24
C MET A 278 -11.65 0.60 -11.42
N LYS A 279 -12.08 0.42 -10.17
CA LYS A 279 -12.36 1.48 -9.22
C LYS A 279 -11.33 1.43 -8.12
N LEU A 280 -10.61 2.52 -7.91
CA LEU A 280 -9.52 2.61 -6.95
C LEU A 280 -9.87 3.55 -5.82
N GLU A 281 -9.37 3.26 -4.62
CA GLU A 281 -9.50 4.15 -3.47
C GLU A 281 -8.63 5.40 -3.67
N VAL A 282 -9.26 6.55 -3.52
CA VAL A 282 -8.56 7.83 -3.57
C VAL A 282 -7.99 8.15 -2.19
N ILE A 283 -6.69 7.88 -2.04
CA ILE A 283 -5.98 8.15 -0.79
C ILE A 283 -5.54 9.62 -0.74
N LYS A 284 -6.08 10.38 0.22
CA LYS A 284 -5.77 11.81 0.41
C LYS A 284 -4.46 11.93 1.19
N PRO A 285 -3.41 12.55 0.65
CA PRO A 285 -2.09 12.53 1.29
C PRO A 285 -2.11 13.26 2.63
N LEU A 286 -1.34 12.78 3.61
CA LEU A 286 -1.32 13.30 4.99
C LEU A 286 0.10 13.60 5.47
N ILE A 287 0.97 12.60 5.57
CA ILE A 287 2.34 12.75 6.08
C ILE A 287 3.33 12.60 4.94
N LYS A 288 4.28 13.53 4.88
CA LYS A 288 5.46 13.47 4.03
C LYS A 288 6.68 13.16 4.88
N ALA A 289 7.62 12.37 4.37
CA ALA A 289 8.86 12.08 5.05
C ALA A 289 10.06 12.12 4.11
N LYS A 290 11.20 12.61 4.61
CA LYS A 290 12.47 12.63 3.88
C LYS A 290 13.62 12.31 4.84
N GLY A 291 14.50 11.40 4.44
CA GLY A 291 15.70 11.12 5.22
C GLY A 291 16.67 12.30 5.20
N ILE A 292 17.08 12.78 6.37
CA ILE A 292 18.00 13.92 6.50
C ILE A 292 19.11 13.62 7.52
N ASN A 293 20.20 14.39 7.43
CA ASN A 293 21.17 14.51 8.50
C ASN A 293 20.94 15.86 9.19
N HIS A 294 20.72 15.85 10.49
CA HIS A 294 20.57 17.06 11.30
C HIS A 294 21.51 16.96 12.50
N ASN A 295 22.47 17.88 12.59
CA ASN A 295 23.49 17.92 13.65
C ASN A 295 24.25 16.59 13.83
N GLY A 296 24.61 15.95 12.72
CA GLY A 296 25.36 14.68 12.74
C GLY A 296 24.51 13.44 13.02
N GLN A 297 23.19 13.60 13.26
CA GLN A 297 22.27 12.49 13.43
C GLN A 297 21.46 12.27 12.16
N ASN A 298 21.43 11.02 11.70
CA ASN A 298 20.56 10.62 10.60
C ASN A 298 19.15 10.35 11.13
N GLY A 299 18.15 10.88 10.45
CA GLY A 299 16.76 10.72 10.87
C GLY A 299 15.78 11.07 9.75
N TRP A 300 14.54 11.29 10.15
CA TRP A 300 13.45 11.62 9.23
C TRP A 300 12.97 13.05 9.50
N ASP A 301 12.94 13.85 8.44
CA ASP A 301 12.17 15.08 8.42
C ASP A 301 10.73 14.77 8.04
N TYR A 302 9.78 15.32 8.79
CA TYR A 302 8.37 15.08 8.61
C TYR A 302 7.63 16.36 8.25
N GLY A 303 6.91 16.32 7.14
CA GLY A 303 5.90 17.31 6.76
C GLY A 303 4.49 16.74 6.91
N TYR A 304 3.49 17.60 7.02
CA TYR A 304 2.09 17.18 6.90
C TYR A 304 1.32 18.12 6.00
N ILE A 305 0.35 17.56 5.28
CA ILE A 305 -0.53 18.29 4.38
C ILE A 305 -1.81 18.59 5.13
N ASP A 306 -2.05 19.87 5.39
CA ASP A 306 -3.26 20.29 6.07
C ASP A 306 -4.39 20.56 5.06
N LEU A 307 -5.38 19.67 5.05
CA LEU A 307 -6.60 19.83 4.26
C LEU A 307 -7.74 20.22 5.21
N THR A 308 -8.55 21.18 4.80
CA THR A 308 -9.78 21.58 5.49
C THR A 308 -10.84 20.49 5.38
N LYS A 309 -11.90 20.58 6.20
CA LYS A 309 -13.04 19.65 6.10
C LYS A 309 -13.72 19.70 4.73
N GLN A 310 -13.77 20.88 4.10
CA GLN A 310 -14.39 21.07 2.80
C GLN A 310 -13.56 20.42 1.70
N GLU A 311 -12.24 20.63 1.70
CA GLU A 311 -11.33 19.97 0.76
C GLU A 311 -11.39 18.44 0.90
N LEU A 312 -11.33 17.92 2.13
CA LEU A 312 -11.46 16.48 2.38
C LEU A 312 -12.80 15.90 1.88
N ALA A 313 -13.91 16.64 2.03
CA ALA A 313 -15.23 16.20 1.59
C ALA A 313 -15.45 16.36 0.07
N SER A 314 -14.69 17.22 -0.59
CA SER A 314 -14.80 17.45 -2.04
C SER A 314 -14.11 16.37 -2.89
N VAL A 315 -13.19 15.62 -2.29
CA VAL A 315 -12.49 14.52 -2.96
C VAL A 315 -13.35 13.26 -2.88
N SER A 316 -13.58 12.61 -4.03
CA SER A 316 -14.31 11.35 -4.10
C SER A 316 -13.61 10.26 -3.29
N GLU A 317 -14.37 9.26 -2.84
CA GLU A 317 -13.79 8.11 -2.16
C GLU A 317 -13.10 7.17 -3.16
N THR A 318 -13.69 7.02 -4.34
CA THR A 318 -13.13 6.20 -5.41
C THR A 318 -12.96 7.01 -6.69
N ASP A 319 -12.03 6.57 -7.53
CA ASP A 319 -11.87 7.04 -8.90
C ASP A 319 -11.77 5.85 -9.86
N ASN A 320 -12.05 6.07 -11.14
CA ASN A 320 -11.83 5.04 -12.15
C ASN A 320 -10.33 4.98 -12.47
N TRP A 321 -9.76 3.78 -12.51
CA TRP A 321 -8.41 3.60 -13.00
C TRP A 321 -8.34 3.92 -14.49
N GLU A 322 -7.27 4.61 -14.88
CA GLU A 322 -6.96 4.90 -16.28
C GLU A 322 -5.48 4.59 -16.56
N PRO A 323 -5.15 4.16 -17.80
CA PRO A 323 -3.77 4.02 -18.23
C PRO A 323 -3.09 5.38 -18.41
N ALA A 324 -1.77 5.38 -18.55
CA ALA A 324 -1.02 6.57 -18.91
C ALA A 324 -1.31 6.95 -20.36
N PHE A 325 -1.74 8.20 -20.59
CA PHE A 325 -1.91 8.77 -21.93
C PHE A 325 -0.57 9.27 -22.46
N LEU A 326 -0.18 8.81 -23.64
CA LEU A 326 1.13 9.08 -24.23
C LEU A 326 1.05 10.00 -25.44
N THR A 327 2.06 10.84 -25.61
CA THR A 327 2.35 11.49 -26.90
C THR A 327 2.89 10.47 -27.91
N GLU A 328 2.89 10.80 -29.20
CA GLU A 328 3.49 9.92 -30.23
C GLU A 328 4.97 9.63 -29.96
N ALA A 329 5.72 10.63 -29.48
CA ALA A 329 7.12 10.49 -29.11
C ALA A 329 7.31 9.49 -27.96
N GLN A 330 6.53 9.64 -26.89
CA GLN A 330 6.54 8.73 -25.74
C GLN A 330 6.14 7.30 -26.15
N ALA A 331 5.09 7.16 -26.95
CA ALA A 331 4.63 5.87 -27.45
C ALA A 331 5.67 5.16 -28.32
N ALA A 332 6.42 5.91 -29.15
CA ALA A 332 7.48 5.35 -29.98
C ALA A 332 8.61 4.74 -29.13
N ILE A 333 9.12 5.48 -28.13
CA ILE A 333 10.15 4.95 -27.22
C ILE A 333 9.60 3.75 -26.45
N TYR A 334 8.39 3.87 -25.88
CA TYR A 334 7.83 2.80 -25.07
C TYR A 334 7.55 1.53 -25.89
N ALA A 335 7.10 1.65 -27.14
CA ALA A 335 6.91 0.51 -28.05
C ALA A 335 8.20 -0.28 -28.30
N ASP A 336 9.34 0.41 -28.40
CA ASP A 336 10.63 -0.23 -28.57
C ASP A 336 11.12 -0.85 -27.24
N LEU A 337 10.88 -0.18 -26.10
CA LEU A 337 11.17 -0.71 -24.76
C LEU A 337 10.40 -2.00 -24.44
N LEU A 338 9.19 -2.17 -24.97
CA LEU A 338 8.43 -3.42 -24.82
C LEU A 338 9.11 -4.62 -25.51
N ARG A 339 10.11 -4.39 -26.36
CA ARG A 339 10.86 -5.45 -27.08
C ARG A 339 12.26 -5.66 -26.51
N ALA A 340 12.95 -4.58 -26.16
CA ALA A 340 14.31 -4.62 -25.61
C ALA A 340 14.67 -3.31 -24.90
N ASN A 341 15.65 -3.36 -24.00
CA ASN A 341 16.29 -2.17 -23.46
C ASN A 341 16.91 -1.32 -24.59
N LEU A 342 16.95 -0.01 -24.40
CA LEU A 342 17.48 0.94 -25.37
C LEU A 342 18.71 1.65 -24.81
N PRO A 343 19.74 1.98 -25.62
CA PRO A 343 20.83 2.81 -25.14
C PRO A 343 20.33 4.23 -24.84
N TYR A 344 20.62 4.75 -23.64
CA TYR A 344 20.20 6.09 -23.22
C TYR A 344 21.00 7.19 -23.92
N ASP A 345 22.32 7.03 -23.98
CA ASP A 345 23.24 8.01 -24.56
C ASP A 345 23.70 7.55 -25.95
N ASN A 346 22.86 7.78 -26.95
CA ASN A 346 23.15 7.48 -28.35
C ASN A 346 22.82 8.67 -29.24
N GLU A 347 23.84 9.43 -29.62
CA GLU A 347 23.73 10.64 -30.45
C GLU A 347 22.95 10.39 -31.74
N ALA A 348 23.20 9.28 -32.44
CA ALA A 348 22.53 9.00 -33.70
C ALA A 348 21.03 8.70 -33.53
N ILE A 349 20.63 8.10 -32.41
CA ILE A 349 19.20 7.92 -32.07
C ILE A 349 18.61 9.27 -31.68
N ASN A 350 19.31 10.04 -30.86
CA ASN A 350 18.84 11.33 -30.38
C ASN A 350 18.62 12.32 -31.54
N ASP A 351 19.55 12.43 -32.48
CA ASP A 351 19.44 13.30 -33.67
C ASP A 351 18.23 12.94 -34.53
N LYS A 352 18.02 11.63 -34.78
CA LYS A 352 16.86 11.15 -35.54
C LYS A 352 15.55 11.43 -34.80
N PHE A 353 15.54 11.22 -33.50
CA PHE A 353 14.36 11.41 -32.66
C PHE A 353 14.00 12.90 -32.55
N LEU A 354 15.01 13.76 -32.34
CA LEU A 354 14.87 15.21 -32.33
C LEU A 354 14.38 15.74 -33.67
N ALA A 355 14.93 15.24 -34.79
CA ALA A 355 14.49 15.63 -36.13
C ALA A 355 13.03 15.24 -36.42
N LYS A 356 12.54 14.12 -35.85
CA LYS A 356 11.18 13.64 -36.06
C LYS A 356 10.15 14.31 -35.13
N TYR A 357 10.47 14.42 -33.84
CA TYR A 357 9.51 14.81 -32.80
C TYR A 357 9.79 16.16 -32.17
N GLY A 358 10.92 16.80 -32.47
CA GLY A 358 11.29 18.10 -31.92
C GLY A 358 11.68 18.08 -30.44
N LEU A 359 11.87 16.89 -29.84
CA LEU A 359 12.24 16.70 -28.44
C LEU A 359 13.47 15.77 -28.34
N PRO A 360 14.40 16.02 -27.40
CA PRO A 360 15.48 15.09 -27.13
C PRO A 360 14.97 13.83 -26.39
N VAL A 361 15.65 12.70 -26.59
CA VAL A 361 15.31 11.40 -25.97
C VAL A 361 15.29 11.52 -24.44
N GLU A 362 16.26 12.21 -23.85
CA GLU A 362 16.35 12.45 -22.40
C GLU A 362 15.05 13.04 -21.82
N GLN A 363 14.49 14.06 -22.48
CA GLN A 363 13.25 14.68 -22.01
C GLN A 363 12.09 13.69 -22.05
N VAL A 364 11.96 12.91 -23.13
CA VAL A 364 10.88 11.94 -23.27
C VAL A 364 11.02 10.79 -22.25
N VAL A 365 12.23 10.35 -21.97
CA VAL A 365 12.49 9.31 -20.95
C VAL A 365 12.15 9.83 -19.56
N GLU A 366 12.49 11.07 -19.22
CA GLU A 366 12.12 11.68 -17.93
C GLU A 366 10.58 11.81 -17.79
N GLU A 367 9.86 12.11 -18.86
CA GLU A 367 8.40 12.11 -18.87
C GLU A 367 7.82 10.71 -18.67
N LEU A 368 8.34 9.69 -19.37
CA LEU A 368 7.96 8.28 -19.19
C LEU A 368 8.27 7.79 -17.76
N ARG A 369 9.36 8.26 -17.16
CA ARG A 369 9.73 7.96 -15.77
C ARG A 369 8.71 8.52 -14.78
N ARG A 370 8.23 9.74 -14.99
CA ARG A 370 7.16 10.32 -14.15
C ARG A 370 5.84 9.56 -14.26
N LEU A 371 5.58 8.93 -15.41
CA LEU A 371 4.44 8.05 -15.64
C LEU A 371 4.65 6.62 -15.09
N GLY A 372 5.86 6.31 -14.60
CA GLY A 372 6.24 4.99 -14.10
C GLY A 372 6.29 3.90 -15.16
N LEU A 373 6.63 4.28 -16.38
CA LEU A 373 6.74 3.37 -17.52
C LEU A 373 8.18 2.99 -17.83
N ALA A 374 9.14 3.89 -17.62
CA ALA A 374 10.54 3.67 -17.95
C ALA A 374 11.49 4.29 -16.92
N ALA A 375 12.70 3.77 -16.82
CA ALA A 375 13.80 4.35 -16.05
C ALA A 375 15.10 4.27 -16.83
N VAL A 376 16.15 4.92 -16.32
CA VAL A 376 17.52 4.76 -16.81
C VAL A 376 18.31 3.94 -15.81
N ASP A 377 18.92 2.85 -16.27
CA ASP A 377 19.82 2.02 -15.48
C ASP A 377 21.07 1.66 -16.28
N ASN A 378 22.24 1.92 -15.71
CA ASN A 378 23.56 1.63 -16.30
C ASN A 378 23.74 2.09 -17.77
N GLY A 379 23.16 3.24 -18.14
CA GLY A 379 23.24 3.80 -19.49
C GLY A 379 22.24 3.21 -20.48
N GLU A 380 21.31 2.37 -20.02
CA GLU A 380 20.18 1.87 -20.78
C GLU A 380 18.87 2.45 -20.25
N ILE A 381 17.91 2.63 -21.15
CA ILE A 381 16.50 2.86 -20.84
C ILE A 381 15.86 1.48 -20.68
N VAL A 382 15.18 1.28 -19.55
CA VAL A 382 14.58 0.01 -19.15
C VAL A 382 13.11 0.22 -18.77
N PRO A 383 12.22 -0.78 -18.99
CA PRO A 383 10.84 -0.68 -18.55
C PRO A 383 10.71 -0.79 -17.02
N LEU A 384 9.82 0.03 -16.42
CA LEU A 384 9.40 -0.11 -15.01
C LEU A 384 8.14 -0.98 -14.85
N THR A 385 7.55 -1.41 -15.96
CA THR A 385 6.41 -2.33 -16.01
C THR A 385 6.89 -3.77 -16.20
N LYS A 386 6.32 -4.71 -15.46
CA LYS A 386 6.57 -6.15 -15.59
C LYS A 386 5.89 -6.74 -16.81
N ARG A 387 4.64 -6.35 -17.07
CA ARG A 387 3.87 -6.71 -18.26
C ARG A 387 3.28 -5.46 -18.90
N GLY A 388 4.17 -4.61 -19.41
CA GLY A 388 3.79 -3.39 -20.10
C GLY A 388 2.96 -3.66 -21.35
N LYS A 389 1.92 -2.85 -21.55
CA LYS A 389 1.11 -2.82 -22.77
C LYS A 389 0.99 -1.42 -23.32
N LEU A 390 0.78 -1.34 -24.63
CA LEU A 390 0.57 -0.12 -25.39
C LEU A 390 -0.60 -0.34 -26.36
N ALA A 391 -1.50 0.62 -26.45
CA ALA A 391 -2.63 0.61 -27.39
C ALA A 391 -2.84 2.00 -28.02
N LEU A 392 -3.42 2.03 -29.22
CA LEU A 392 -3.87 3.24 -29.91
C LEU A 392 -5.40 3.27 -29.93
N LEU A 393 -5.98 4.27 -29.27
CA LEU A 393 -7.41 4.56 -29.32
C LEU A 393 -7.70 5.32 -30.63
N ARG A 394 -8.19 4.60 -31.64
CA ARG A 394 -8.29 5.10 -33.03
C ARG A 394 -9.26 6.26 -33.20
N ASP A 395 -10.32 6.28 -32.42
CA ASP A 395 -11.34 7.34 -32.40
C ASP A 395 -10.77 8.68 -31.92
N LYS A 396 -9.85 8.66 -30.96
CA LYS A 396 -9.19 9.85 -30.40
C LYS A 396 -7.78 10.11 -30.92
N GLN A 397 -7.25 9.21 -31.75
CA GLN A 397 -5.84 9.21 -32.19
C GLN A 397 -4.87 9.32 -30.99
N GLN A 398 -5.18 8.62 -29.91
CA GLN A 398 -4.51 8.78 -28.61
C GLN A 398 -3.83 7.47 -28.19
N TRP A 399 -2.55 7.53 -27.87
CA TRP A 399 -1.80 6.39 -27.34
C TRP A 399 -2.01 6.25 -25.83
N VAL A 400 -2.12 5.01 -25.37
CA VAL A 400 -2.24 4.68 -23.94
C VAL A 400 -1.34 3.51 -23.58
N ALA A 401 -0.73 3.56 -22.39
CA ALA A 401 0.18 2.53 -21.91
C ALA A 401 -0.01 2.23 -20.41
N GLY A 402 0.35 1.03 -19.98
CA GLY A 402 0.30 0.67 -18.57
C GLY A 402 0.77 -0.74 -18.26
N GLU A 403 0.86 -1.02 -16.97
CA GLU A 403 1.08 -2.35 -16.42
C GLU A 403 -0.16 -3.23 -16.60
N ASP A 404 0.01 -4.49 -17.01
CA ASP A 404 -1.08 -5.44 -17.22
C ASP A 404 -0.87 -6.79 -16.51
N SER A 405 -0.04 -6.82 -15.46
CA SER A 405 0.22 -8.05 -14.69
C SER A 405 -1.04 -8.70 -14.10
N ASN A 406 -2.09 -7.92 -13.83
CA ASN A 406 -3.40 -8.37 -13.35
C ASN A 406 -4.51 -8.30 -14.41
N GLY A 407 -4.22 -7.92 -15.66
CA GLY A 407 -5.22 -7.75 -16.72
C GLY A 407 -6.00 -6.44 -16.70
N ARG A 408 -5.70 -5.52 -15.76
CA ARG A 408 -6.45 -4.25 -15.59
C ARG A 408 -6.38 -3.36 -16.83
N PHE A 409 -5.22 -3.26 -17.47
CA PHE A 409 -5.07 -2.48 -18.72
C PHE A 409 -5.93 -3.08 -19.83
N GLN A 410 -5.91 -4.41 -20.00
CA GLN A 410 -6.71 -5.07 -21.02
C GLN A 410 -8.21 -4.88 -20.78
N ASN A 411 -8.67 -5.01 -19.53
CA ASN A 411 -10.08 -4.79 -19.17
C ASN A 411 -10.50 -3.35 -19.46
N TRP A 412 -9.64 -2.37 -19.17
CA TRP A 412 -9.90 -0.97 -19.50
C TRP A 412 -10.05 -0.73 -21.00
N VAL A 413 -9.14 -1.28 -21.82
CA VAL A 413 -9.26 -1.16 -23.28
C VAL A 413 -10.52 -1.82 -23.80
N ASN A 414 -10.90 -2.98 -23.27
CA ASN A 414 -12.12 -3.68 -23.69
C ASN A 414 -13.37 -2.85 -23.35
N ASN A 415 -13.47 -2.36 -22.11
CA ASN A 415 -14.59 -1.53 -21.66
C ASN A 415 -14.70 -0.23 -22.48
N TYR A 416 -13.55 0.36 -22.86
CA TYR A 416 -13.51 1.52 -23.76
C TYR A 416 -14.09 1.20 -25.13
N LEU A 417 -13.75 0.05 -25.72
CA LEU A 417 -14.24 -0.36 -27.04
C LEU A 417 -15.73 -0.67 -27.03
N GLU A 418 -16.24 -1.33 -25.99
CA GLU A 418 -17.66 -1.66 -25.84
C GLU A 418 -18.53 -0.39 -25.77
N GLN A 419 -18.15 0.57 -24.91
CA GLN A 419 -18.89 1.83 -24.75
C GLN A 419 -18.95 2.68 -26.04
N ASN A 420 -17.94 2.58 -26.90
CA ASN A 420 -17.90 3.32 -28.17
C ASN A 420 -18.55 2.56 -29.34
N THR A 421 -18.77 1.25 -29.21
CA THR A 421 -19.50 0.44 -30.22
C THR A 421 -21.01 0.66 -30.08
N ASP A 422 -21.53 0.76 -28.86
CA ASP A 422 -22.97 1.01 -28.64
C ASP A 422 -23.40 2.39 -29.13
N GLN A 423 -22.56 3.42 -28.96
CA GLN A 423 -22.86 4.78 -29.44
C GLN A 423 -22.87 4.93 -30.98
N SER A 424 -22.28 3.99 -31.71
CA SER A 424 -22.29 4.00 -33.19
C SER A 424 -23.47 3.24 -33.79
N SER A 425 -24.26 2.54 -32.97
CA SER A 425 -25.47 1.81 -33.41
C SER A 425 -26.78 2.60 -33.28
N ASP A 426 -26.78 3.74 -32.58
CA ASP A 426 -27.94 4.64 -32.44
C ASP A 426 -28.01 5.73 -33.53
N VAL A 427 -27.16 5.67 -34.56
CA VAL A 427 -27.11 6.65 -35.68
C VAL A 427 -27.30 5.99 -37.06
N SER A 428 -27.80 4.75 -37.11
CA SER A 428 -28.09 4.06 -38.39
C SER A 428 -29.57 4.01 -38.72
#